data_AF-A0A7X5WPB9-F1
#
_entry.id   AF-A0A7X5WPB9-F1
#
_cell.length_a   1.000
_cell.length_b   1.000
_cell.length_c   1.000
_cell.angle_alpha   90.00
_cell.angle_beta   90.00
_cell.angle_gamma   90.00
#
_symmetry.space_group_name_H-M   'P 1'
#
loop_
_entity.id
_entity.type
_entity.pdbx_description
1 polymer ?
#
loop_
_entity_poly.entity_id
_entity_poly.type
_entity_poly.pdbx_seq_one_letter_code
_entity_poly.pdbx_strand_id
1 'polypeptide(L)'
;GRLDTATSWEPIRLVTSPMDILYEVRRPAPTTPYAYVKVAEGCDKPCTFCAIPLFRGTQRSRPPVNIREEIAALVDQGVGEVVLVAQDLAAYGRDLDAPGGIVELLEFVGDVDGL
;
A
#
# COMPACT_ATOMS: atom_id res chain seq x y z
N GLY A 1 22.83 -18.49 -21.97
CA GLY A 1 24.19 -19.00 -21.67
C GLY A 1 24.11 -20.43 -21.19
N ARG A 2 25.24 -21.14 -21.06
CA ARG A 2 25.36 -22.58 -20.71
C ARG A 2 24.56 -23.02 -19.46
N LEU A 3 24.14 -22.09 -18.59
CA LEU A 3 23.28 -22.31 -17.43
C LEU A 3 21.78 -22.47 -17.79
N ASP A 4 21.28 -21.74 -18.78
CA ASP A 4 19.86 -21.73 -19.16
C ASP A 4 19.44 -23.10 -19.71
N THR A 5 20.32 -23.73 -20.51
CA THR A 5 20.12 -25.07 -21.07
C THR A 5 20.23 -26.20 -20.05
N ALA A 6 20.92 -25.99 -18.93
CA ALA A 6 21.13 -27.01 -17.90
C ALA A 6 19.99 -27.05 -16.87
N THR A 7 19.18 -25.99 -16.80
CA THR A 7 18.19 -25.77 -15.74
C THR A 7 16.76 -25.74 -16.25
N SER A 8 16.55 -25.92 -17.56
CA SER A 8 15.24 -25.68 -18.21
C SER A 8 14.63 -24.32 -17.84
N TRP A 9 15.49 -23.33 -17.56
CA TRP A 9 15.07 -22.03 -17.10
C TRP A 9 14.48 -21.25 -18.27
N GLU A 10 13.23 -20.81 -18.12
CA GLU A 10 12.59 -19.85 -19.00
C GLU A 10 12.43 -18.52 -18.25
N PRO A 11 12.71 -17.38 -18.91
CA PRO A 11 12.44 -16.09 -18.31
C PRO A 11 10.95 -15.94 -18.02
N ILE A 12 10.61 -15.68 -16.76
CA ILE A 12 9.24 -15.33 -16.37
C ILE A 12 8.85 -14.06 -17.12
N ARG A 13 7.82 -14.15 -17.98
CA ARG A 13 7.15 -12.95 -18.45
C ARG A 13 6.39 -12.34 -17.28
N LEU A 14 6.90 -11.23 -16.76
CA LEU A 14 6.15 -10.40 -15.84
C LEU A 14 4.97 -9.80 -16.61
N VAL A 15 3.79 -10.40 -16.42
CA VAL A 15 2.54 -9.78 -16.85
C VAL A 15 2.16 -8.79 -15.76
N THR A 16 2.06 -7.51 -16.11
CA THR A 16 1.50 -6.51 -15.21
C THR A 16 0.05 -6.89 -14.95
N SER A 17 -0.26 -7.26 -13.70
CA SER A 17 -1.66 -7.46 -13.32
C SER A 17 -2.34 -6.10 -13.35
N PRO A 18 -3.47 -5.92 -14.07
CA PRO A 18 -4.23 -4.68 -14.07
C PRO A 18 -4.95 -4.43 -12.72
N MET A 19 -4.73 -5.28 -11.72
CA MET A 19 -5.34 -5.21 -10.40
C MET A 19 -4.72 -4.07 -9.59
N ASP A 20 -5.11 -2.85 -9.93
CA ASP A 20 -4.83 -1.64 -9.17
C ASP A 20 -5.74 -1.59 -7.94
N ILE A 21 -5.44 -2.45 -6.96
CA ILE A 21 -6.19 -2.56 -5.70
C ILE A 21 -5.95 -1.37 -4.76
N LEU A 22 -5.37 -0.26 -5.23
CA LEU A 22 -5.14 0.92 -4.39
C LEU A 22 -6.46 1.51 -3.86
N TYR A 23 -7.52 1.46 -4.68
CA TYR A 23 -8.85 1.98 -4.35
C TYR A 23 -9.92 0.90 -4.23
N GLU A 24 -9.54 -0.38 -4.24
CA GLU A 24 -10.46 -1.47 -3.98
C GLU A 24 -10.64 -1.65 -2.46
N VAL A 25 -11.43 -0.76 -1.86
CA VAL A 25 -11.64 -0.66 -0.39
C VAL A 25 -12.67 -1.67 0.15
N ARG A 26 -13.18 -2.59 -0.67
CA ARG A 26 -14.15 -3.60 -0.20
C ARG A 26 -13.44 -4.69 0.61
N ARG A 27 -13.31 -4.44 1.92
CA ARG A 27 -12.85 -5.46 2.87
C ARG A 27 -14.01 -6.31 3.37
N PRO A 28 -13.77 -7.61 3.59
CA PRO A 28 -14.60 -8.39 4.50
C PRO A 28 -14.61 -7.75 5.89
N ALA A 29 -15.69 -7.96 6.64
CA ALA A 29 -15.75 -7.55 8.04
C ALA A 29 -14.54 -8.14 8.80
N PRO A 30 -13.85 -7.35 9.63
CA PRO A 30 -12.70 -7.80 10.37
C PRO A 30 -13.09 -8.87 11.39
N THR A 31 -12.32 -9.95 11.45
CA THR A 31 -12.48 -11.02 12.44
C THR A 31 -11.49 -10.91 13.60
N THR A 32 -10.60 -9.90 13.54
CA THR A 32 -9.54 -9.60 14.49
C THR A 32 -9.73 -8.18 15.06
N PRO A 33 -9.19 -7.88 16.24
CA PRO A 33 -9.26 -6.53 16.81
C PRO A 33 -8.41 -5.50 16.05
N TYR A 34 -7.61 -5.93 15.07
CA TYR A 34 -6.77 -5.08 14.23
C TYR A 34 -7.09 -5.23 12.74
N ALA A 35 -6.73 -4.22 11.93
CA ALA A 35 -6.85 -4.25 10.47
C ALA A 35 -5.69 -3.52 9.75
N TYR A 36 -5.28 -4.04 8.59
CA TYR A 36 -4.16 -3.48 7.79
C TYR A 36 -4.60 -2.44 6.75
N VAL A 37 -4.45 -1.15 6.96
CA VAL A 37 -4.87 -0.14 5.97
C VAL A 37 -3.77 0.18 4.97
N LYS A 38 -3.96 -0.14 3.68
CA LYS A 38 -2.97 0.15 2.64
C LYS A 38 -3.02 1.62 2.26
N VAL A 39 -1.93 2.37 2.43
CA VAL A 39 -1.92 3.83 2.22
C VAL A 39 -1.29 4.25 0.88
N ALA A 40 -0.48 3.40 0.26
CA ALA A 40 0.13 3.63 -1.04
C ALA A 40 0.38 2.30 -1.79
N GLU A 41 0.57 2.38 -3.11
CA GLU A 41 1.00 1.28 -3.98
C GLU A 41 2.19 1.72 -4.83
N GLY A 42 3.09 0.79 -5.13
CA GLY A 42 4.27 1.06 -5.94
C GLY A 42 5.43 1.64 -5.13
N CYS A 43 6.55 1.91 -5.81
CA CYS A 43 7.76 2.42 -5.16
C CYS A 43 8.70 3.04 -6.20
N ASP A 44 9.21 4.25 -5.93
CA ASP A 44 10.19 4.92 -6.81
C ASP A 44 11.65 4.61 -6.44
N LYS A 45 11.89 3.78 -5.41
CA LYS A 45 13.24 3.47 -4.96
C LYS A 45 13.96 2.58 -5.99
N PRO A 46 15.18 2.94 -6.44
CA PRO A 46 15.97 2.14 -7.38
C PRO A 46 16.74 1.03 -6.65
N CYS A 47 16.04 0.26 -5.81
CA CYS A 47 16.64 -0.85 -5.07
C CYS A 47 17.08 -1.94 -6.04
N THR A 48 18.39 -2.21 -6.14
CA THR A 48 18.98 -3.15 -7.12
C THR A 48 18.44 -4.58 -7.03
N PHE A 49 17.96 -4.97 -5.85
CA PHE A 49 17.39 -6.28 -5.59
C PHE A 49 15.87 -6.36 -5.82
N CYS A 50 15.19 -5.21 -5.98
CA CYS A 50 13.74 -5.14 -5.94
C CYS A 50 13.14 -5.00 -7.34
N ALA A 51 12.18 -5.85 -7.68
CA ALA A 51 11.45 -5.75 -8.94
C ALA A 51 10.16 -4.89 -8.86
N ILE A 52 9.82 -4.34 -7.68
CA ILE A 52 8.54 -3.62 -7.46
C ILE A 52 8.24 -2.54 -8.49
N PRO A 53 9.20 -1.65 -8.86
CA PRO A 53 8.94 -0.64 -9.89
C PRO A 53 8.49 -1.23 -11.24
N LEU A 54 8.92 -2.46 -11.55
CA LEU A 54 8.62 -3.13 -12.84
C LEU A 54 7.19 -3.68 -12.91
N PHE A 55 6.61 -4.12 -11.79
CA PHE A 55 5.31 -4.81 -11.80
C PHE A 55 4.21 -4.14 -10.97
N ARG A 56 4.54 -3.28 -10.01
CA ARG A 56 3.57 -2.43 -9.28
C ARG A 56 3.55 -0.98 -9.74
N GLY A 57 4.56 -0.56 -10.51
CA GLY A 57 4.71 0.81 -10.99
C GLY A 57 5.33 1.76 -9.96
N THR A 58 5.26 3.05 -10.28
CA THR A 58 5.76 4.16 -9.47
C THR A 58 4.95 4.35 -8.20
N GLN A 59 5.50 5.13 -7.26
CA GLN A 59 4.80 5.52 -6.04
C GLN A 59 3.45 6.16 -6.36
N ARG A 60 2.38 5.66 -5.72
CA ARG A 60 1.03 6.21 -5.77
C ARG A 60 0.39 6.15 -4.39
N SER A 61 0.28 7.30 -3.75
CA SER A 61 -0.34 7.49 -2.44
C SER A 61 -1.85 7.67 -2.56
N ARG A 62 -2.59 7.14 -1.59
CA ARG A 62 -4.03 7.45 -1.47
C ARG A 62 -4.24 8.82 -0.83
N PRO A 63 -5.32 9.53 -1.20
CA PRO A 63 -5.73 10.73 -0.47
C PRO A 63 -5.95 10.43 1.02
N PRO A 64 -5.46 11.28 1.95
CA PRO A 64 -5.62 11.09 3.39
C PRO A 64 -7.08 10.91 3.82
N VAL A 65 -8.00 11.65 3.21
CA VAL A 65 -9.45 11.57 3.49
C VAL A 65 -9.98 10.16 3.25
N ASN A 66 -9.65 9.55 2.12
CA ASN A 66 -10.08 8.18 1.80
C ASN A 66 -9.49 7.14 2.75
N ILE A 67 -8.32 7.40 3.35
CA ILE A 67 -7.71 6.54 4.36
C ILE A 67 -8.46 6.68 5.68
N ARG A 68 -8.75 7.92 6.11
CA ARG A 68 -9.48 8.20 7.34
C ARG A 68 -10.89 7.62 7.31
N GLU A 69 -11.61 7.75 6.20
CA GLU A 69 -12.95 7.18 6.02
C GLU A 69 -12.95 5.64 6.15
N GLU A 70 -11.95 4.97 5.58
CA GLU A 70 -11.80 3.52 5.74
C GLU A 70 -11.50 3.12 7.19
N ILE A 71 -10.63 3.88 7.87
CA ILE A 71 -10.30 3.65 9.27
C ILE A 71 -11.54 3.81 10.15
N ALA A 72 -12.31 4.90 9.98
CA ALA A 72 -13.54 5.11 10.72
C ALA A 72 -14.54 3.97 10.51
N ALA A 73 -14.72 3.51 9.26
CA ALA A 73 -15.58 2.38 8.98
C ALA A 73 -15.11 1.07 9.62
N LEU A 74 -13.79 0.87 9.80
CA LEU A 74 -13.24 -0.30 10.50
C LEU A 74 -13.43 -0.19 12.01
N VAL A 75 -13.27 1.00 12.58
CA VAL A 75 -13.53 1.28 14.01
C VAL A 75 -15.00 1.05 14.35
N ASP A 76 -15.93 1.49 13.50
CA ASP A 76 -17.37 1.21 13.63
C ASP A 76 -17.68 -0.30 13.62
N GLN A 77 -16.80 -1.12 13.03
CA GLN A 77 -16.88 -2.58 13.02
C GLN A 77 -16.17 -3.25 14.20
N GLY A 78 -15.65 -2.47 15.15
CA GLY A 78 -15.01 -2.96 16.39
C GLY A 78 -13.49 -3.18 16.29
N VAL A 79 -12.83 -2.64 15.26
CA VAL A 79 -11.36 -2.61 15.19
C VAL A 79 -10.83 -1.55 16.15
N GLY A 80 -9.89 -1.93 17.02
CA GLY A 80 -9.21 -1.02 17.94
C GLY A 80 -7.72 -0.81 17.62
N GLU A 81 -7.21 -1.38 16.53
CA GLU A 81 -5.84 -1.17 16.07
C GLU A 81 -5.78 -1.13 14.55
N VAL A 82 -5.12 -0.10 14.00
CA VAL A 82 -4.89 0.02 12.56
C VAL A 82 -3.41 -0.04 12.25
N VAL A 83 -3.05 -0.92 11.32
CA VAL A 83 -1.68 -1.08 10.83
C VAL A 83 -1.57 -0.50 9.42
N LEU A 84 -0.94 0.66 9.29
CA LEU A 84 -0.72 1.28 7.97
C LEU A 84 0.35 0.51 7.18
N VAL A 85 0.08 0.21 5.91
CA VAL A 85 1.00 -0.56 5.06
C VAL A 85 1.19 0.07 3.68
N ALA A 86 2.42 -0.03 3.16
CA ALA A 86 2.83 0.33 1.80
C ALA A 86 4.16 -0.36 1.47
N GLN A 87 4.57 -0.38 0.20
CA GLN A 87 5.91 -0.84 -0.18
C GLN A 87 7.02 0.09 0.35
N ASP A 88 6.78 1.41 0.35
CA ASP A 88 7.63 2.42 1.01
C ASP A 88 6.74 3.45 1.73
N LEU A 89 6.53 3.25 3.04
CA LEU A 89 5.75 4.17 3.87
C LEU A 89 6.37 5.56 3.96
N ALA A 90 7.70 5.67 3.96
CA ALA A 90 8.38 6.95 4.09
C ALA A 90 8.21 7.82 2.83
N ALA A 91 7.81 7.23 1.70
CA ALA A 91 7.48 7.94 0.47
C ALA A 91 6.03 8.43 0.39
N TYR A 92 5.16 8.06 1.33
CA TYR A 92 3.76 8.51 1.33
C TYR A 92 3.67 10.04 1.24
N GLY A 93 2.77 10.53 0.40
CA GLY A 93 2.46 11.95 0.25
C GLY A 93 3.37 12.72 -0.71
N ARG A 94 4.56 12.20 -1.06
CA ARG A 94 5.49 12.91 -1.97
C ARG A 94 4.96 13.08 -3.40
N ASP A 95 4.04 12.23 -3.79
CA ASP A 95 3.38 12.20 -5.09
C ASP A 95 1.99 12.87 -5.08
N LEU A 96 1.58 13.46 -3.95
CA LEU A 96 0.34 14.22 -3.83
C LEU A 96 0.61 15.72 -4.03
N ASP A 97 -0.35 16.44 -4.62
CA ASP A 97 -0.30 17.89 -4.83
C ASP A 97 -0.72 18.68 -3.58
N ALA A 98 -0.23 18.26 -2.41
CA ALA A 98 -0.51 18.89 -1.13
C ALA A 98 0.69 18.74 -0.19
N PRO A 99 0.99 19.73 0.68
CA PRO A 99 1.95 19.54 1.76
C PRO A 99 1.49 18.40 2.65
N GLY A 100 2.29 17.35 2.74
CA GLY A 100 1.99 16.21 3.58
C GLY A 100 2.95 15.06 3.35
N GLY A 101 3.17 14.30 4.42
CA GLY A 101 3.95 13.08 4.43
C GLY A 101 3.35 12.09 5.41
N ILE A 102 4.14 11.08 5.76
CA ILE A 102 3.67 10.03 6.68
C ILE A 102 3.31 10.59 8.07
N VAL A 103 3.98 11.65 8.53
CA VAL A 103 3.73 12.23 9.86
C VAL A 103 2.36 12.91 9.91
N GLU A 104 2.07 13.75 8.93
CA GLU A 104 0.80 14.45 8.78
C GLU A 104 -0.36 13.46 8.58
N LEU A 105 -0.12 12.36 7.86
CA LEU A 105 -1.09 11.27 7.76
C LEU A 105 -1.39 10.67 9.14
N LEU A 106 -0.35 10.33 9.91
CA LEU A 106 -0.51 9.73 11.24
C LEU A 106 -1.29 10.64 12.19
N GLU A 107 -0.97 11.94 12.21
CA GLU A 107 -1.72 12.94 12.98
C GLU A 107 -3.19 13.02 12.52
N PHE A 108 -3.42 13.02 11.21
CA PHE A 108 -4.76 13.13 10.64
C PHE A 108 -5.65 11.90 10.90
N VAL A 109 -5.09 10.69 10.90
CA VAL A 109 -5.85 9.45 11.12
C VAL A 109 -5.87 8.99 12.58
N GLY A 110 -4.92 9.44 13.39
CA GLY A 110 -4.86 9.12 14.82
C GLY A 110 -5.95 9.80 15.65
N ASP A 111 -6.63 10.80 15.09
CA ASP A 111 -7.77 11.51 15.68
C ASP A 111 -9.13 10.95 15.23
N VAL A 112 -9.19 9.66 14.87
CA VAL A 112 -10.46 8.98 14.60
C VAL A 112 -11.08 8.56 15.92
N ASP A 113 -12.31 9.01 16.19
CA ASP A 113 -13.05 8.65 17.40
C ASP A 113 -13.17 7.13 17.54
N GLY A 114 -12.73 6.60 18.69
CA GLY A 114 -12.79 5.18 19.02
C GLY A 114 -11.61 4.33 18.56
N LEU A 115 -10.61 4.94 17.90
CA LEU A 115 -9.32 4.31 17.58
C LEU A 115 -8.34 4.36 18.77
#